data_AF-A0A917B3Q3-F1
#
_entry.id   AF-A0A917B3Q3-F1
#
_cell.length_a   1.000
_cell.length_b   1.000
_cell.length_c   1.000
_cell.angle_alpha   90.00
_cell.angle_beta   90.00
_cell.angle_gamma   90.00
#
_symmetry.space_group_name_H-M   'P 1'
#
loop_
_entity.id
_entity.type
_entity.pdbx_description
1 polymer ?
#
loop_
_entity_poly.entity_id
_entity_poly.type
_entity_poly.pdbx_seq_one_letter_code
_entity_poly.pdbx_strand_id
1 'polypeptide(L)'
;MARMNKRIIAFTSVYAIIMAALLFITINNDWNPSGYSYESEGSSVVIKEGIAENQVGQLDFSENPTEVLLLQSSVQEVERHWQQDLIVISLVFPLILFSVFKETQPFKEQVPRKWFIAMTVGIIVIYAVATVPSYIGEIQSVNDQVNALLN
;
A
#
# COMPACT_ATOMS: atom_id res chain seq x y z
N MET A 1 -37.63 -12.12 -10.43
CA MET A 1 -36.40 -11.29 -10.42
C MET A 1 -36.28 -10.59 -9.08
N ALA A 2 -35.36 -11.03 -8.22
CA ALA A 2 -35.06 -10.32 -6.98
C ALA A 2 -34.53 -8.93 -7.35
N ARG A 3 -35.23 -7.87 -6.93
CA ARG A 3 -34.83 -6.49 -7.19
C ARG A 3 -33.55 -6.25 -6.39
N MET A 4 -32.39 -6.40 -7.05
CA MET A 4 -31.09 -6.20 -6.41
C MET A 4 -31.08 -4.81 -5.74
N ASN A 5 -30.80 -4.79 -4.44
CA ASN A 5 -30.87 -3.57 -3.65
C ASN A 5 -29.84 -2.57 -4.21
N LYS A 6 -30.32 -1.44 -4.76
CA LYS A 6 -29.49 -0.38 -5.36
C LYS A 6 -28.35 0.07 -4.44
N ARG A 7 -28.52 -0.08 -3.12
CA ARG A 7 -27.52 0.28 -2.09
C ARG A 7 -26.34 -0.71 -2.03
N ILE A 8 -26.59 -2.00 -2.27
CA ILE A 8 -25.53 -3.02 -2.35
C ILE A 8 -24.69 -2.80 -3.62
N ILE A 9 -25.35 -2.47 -4.73
CA ILE A 9 -24.65 -2.12 -5.98
C ILE A 9 -23.76 -0.90 -5.75
N ALA A 10 -24.28 0.17 -5.14
CA ALA A 10 -23.50 1.36 -4.83
C ALA A 10 -22.30 1.06 -3.93
N PHE A 11 -22.47 0.23 -2.90
CA PHE A 11 -21.38 -0.24 -2.03
C PHE A 11 -20.29 -0.94 -2.83
N THR A 12 -20.66 -1.94 -3.64
CA THR A 12 -19.70 -2.74 -4.42
C THR A 12 -19.01 -1.88 -5.46
N SER A 13 -19.73 -0.94 -6.09
CA SER A 13 -19.15 0.01 -7.03
C SER A 13 -18.12 0.93 -6.37
N VAL A 14 -18.41 1.49 -5.19
CA VAL A 14 -17.45 2.34 -4.47
C VAL A 14 -16.19 1.56 -4.09
N TYR A 15 -16.36 0.35 -3.54
CA TYR A 15 -15.23 -0.52 -3.24
C TYR A 15 -14.38 -0.81 -4.48
N ALA A 16 -15.03 -1.24 -5.58
CA ALA A 16 -14.34 -1.61 -6.80
C ALA A 16 -13.58 -0.41 -7.41
N ILE A 17 -14.17 0.79 -7.40
CA ILE A 17 -13.52 1.99 -7.91
C ILE A 17 -12.26 2.33 -7.10
N ILE A 18 -12.36 2.30 -5.76
CA ILE A 18 -11.24 2.64 -4.88
C ILE A 18 -10.12 1.61 -5.02
N MET A 19 -10.45 0.32 -5.00
CA MET A 19 -9.45 -0.73 -5.17
C MET A 19 -8.84 -0.72 -6.57
N ALA A 20 -9.63 -0.49 -7.61
CA ALA A 20 -9.12 -0.38 -8.97
C ALA A 20 -8.16 0.80 -9.11
N ALA A 21 -8.49 1.97 -8.54
CA ALA A 21 -7.58 3.12 -8.54
C ALA A 21 -6.28 2.83 -7.78
N LEU A 22 -6.38 2.20 -6.61
CA LEU A 22 -5.22 1.87 -5.77
C LEU A 22 -4.29 0.86 -6.45
N LEU A 23 -4.86 -0.20 -7.03
CA LEU A 23 -4.12 -1.22 -7.76
C LEU A 23 -3.53 -0.65 -9.06
N PHE A 24 -4.27 0.22 -9.76
CA PHE A 24 -3.77 0.89 -10.95
C PHE A 24 -2.54 1.73 -10.63
N ILE A 25 -2.59 2.52 -9.54
CA ILE A 25 -1.44 3.34 -9.12
C ILE A 25 -0.24 2.45 -8.76
N THR A 26 -0.48 1.42 -7.96
CA THR A 26 0.61 0.54 -7.48
C THR A 26 1.26 -0.26 -8.61
N ILE A 27 0.47 -0.87 -9.50
CA ILE A 27 0.97 -1.81 -10.51
C ILE A 27 1.51 -1.08 -11.74
N ASN A 28 0.88 0.02 -12.19
CA ASN A 28 1.29 0.66 -13.43
C ASN A 28 2.36 1.76 -13.25
N ASN A 29 2.63 2.19 -12.02
CA ASN A 29 3.63 3.24 -11.75
C ASN A 29 4.67 2.76 -10.72
N ASP A 30 4.77 1.45 -10.50
CA ASP A 30 5.58 0.78 -9.46
C ASP A 30 5.60 1.54 -8.12
N TRP A 31 4.42 2.05 -7.75
CA TRP A 31 4.32 3.00 -6.65
C TRP A 31 4.27 2.26 -5.31
N ASN A 32 5.10 2.73 -4.38
CA ASN A 32 5.09 2.32 -2.99
C ASN A 32 5.20 3.56 -2.05
N PRO A 33 4.90 3.42 -0.75
CA PRO A 33 4.91 4.53 0.19
C PRO A 33 6.27 5.19 0.48
N SER A 34 7.41 4.61 0.08
CA SER A 34 8.68 5.34 0.12
C SER A 34 8.75 6.43 -0.96
N GLY A 35 7.95 6.29 -2.03
CA GLY A 35 7.97 7.18 -3.18
C GLY A 35 9.14 6.94 -4.13
N TYR A 36 10.00 5.95 -3.88
CA TYR A 36 11.12 5.61 -4.75
C TYR A 36 10.95 4.25 -5.40
N SER A 37 11.41 4.16 -6.64
CA SER A 37 11.60 2.92 -7.38
C SER A 37 12.94 2.95 -8.11
N TYR A 38 13.36 1.81 -8.68
CA TYR A 38 14.59 1.73 -9.44
C TYR A 38 14.38 0.95 -10.74
N GLU A 39 15.16 1.33 -11.76
CA GLU A 39 15.20 0.62 -13.04
C GLU A 39 16.65 0.25 -13.36
N SER A 40 16.88 -0.99 -13.82
CA SER A 40 18.22 -1.45 -14.20
C SER A 40 18.45 -1.18 -15.69
N GLU A 41 19.40 -0.30 -16.01
CA GLU A 41 19.81 0.03 -17.36
C GLU A 41 21.25 -0.44 -17.61
N GLY A 42 21.39 -1.67 -18.12
CA GLY A 42 22.70 -2.26 -18.40
C GLY A 42 23.53 -2.48 -17.13
N SER A 43 24.65 -1.77 -17.00
CA SER A 43 25.49 -1.77 -15.78
C SER A 43 25.12 -0.68 -14.78
N SER A 44 24.07 0.10 -15.06
CA SER A 44 23.64 1.20 -14.20
C SER A 44 22.26 0.96 -13.60
N VAL A 45 22.00 1.61 -12.46
CA VAL A 45 20.69 1.64 -11.81
C VAL A 45 20.22 3.09 -11.77
N VAL A 46 19.05 3.31 -12.37
CA VAL A 46 18.36 4.60 -12.40
C VAL A 46 17.41 4.67 -11.21
N ILE A 47 17.51 5.74 -10.43
CA ILE A 47 16.64 6.01 -9.28
C ILE A 47 15.50 6.92 -9.76
N LYS A 48 14.27 6.50 -9.50
CA LYS A 48 13.05 7.22 -9.86
C LYS A 48 12.28 7.65 -8.62
N GLU A 49 11.68 8.84 -8.68
CA GLU A 49 10.87 9.39 -7.60
C GLU A 49 9.43 9.72 -8.06
N GLY A 50 8.48 9.30 -7.24
CA GLY A 50 7.06 9.63 -7.35
C GLY A 50 6.31 8.83 -8.40
N ILE A 51 5.01 9.08 -8.48
CA ILE A 51 4.08 8.39 -9.42
C ILE A 51 4.42 8.70 -10.88
N ALA A 52 5.07 9.84 -11.15
CA ALA A 52 5.49 10.23 -12.49
C ALA A 52 6.84 9.62 -12.90
N GLU A 53 7.46 8.80 -12.03
CA GLU A 53 8.75 8.14 -12.28
C GLU A 53 9.86 9.12 -12.71
N ASN A 54 9.94 10.27 -12.06
CA ASN A 54 10.95 11.27 -12.39
C ASN A 54 12.33 10.71 -12.05
N GLN A 55 13.23 10.68 -13.03
CA GLN A 55 14.62 10.31 -12.78
C GLN A 55 15.30 11.35 -11.87
N VAL A 56 15.79 10.90 -10.72
CA VAL A 56 16.48 11.74 -9.74
C VAL A 56 17.97 11.43 -9.64
N GLY A 57 18.41 10.27 -10.13
CA GLY A 57 19.82 9.92 -10.21
C GLY A 57 20.08 8.65 -11.01
N GLN A 58 21.37 8.39 -11.24
CA GLN A 58 21.87 7.18 -11.90
C GLN A 58 23.18 6.77 -11.24
N LEU A 59 23.31 5.48 -10.94
CA LEU A 59 24.49 4.89 -10.30
C LEU A 59 25.05 3.79 -11.18
N ASP A 60 26.37 3.75 -11.37
CA ASP A 60 27.02 2.61 -11.99
C ASP A 60 27.23 1.50 -10.94
N PHE A 61 26.68 0.32 -11.23
CA PHE A 61 26.81 -0.87 -10.38
C PHE A 61 28.27 -1.28 -10.21
N SER A 62 29.12 -1.04 -11.21
CA SER A 62 30.53 -1.41 -11.19
C SER A 62 31.33 -0.57 -10.21
N GLU A 63 30.91 0.68 -9.99
CA GLU A 63 31.57 1.63 -9.11
C GLU A 63 31.05 1.52 -7.67
N ASN A 64 29.75 1.28 -7.49
CA ASN A 64 29.07 1.29 -6.19
C ASN A 64 28.18 0.04 -5.98
N PRO A 65 28.73 -1.19 -6.06
CA PRO A 65 27.92 -2.41 -6.03
C PRO A 65 27.21 -2.60 -4.69
N THR A 66 27.83 -2.20 -3.57
CA THR A 66 27.27 -2.40 -2.24
C THR A 66 26.07 -1.48 -2.02
N GLU A 67 26.23 -0.21 -2.39
CA GLU A 67 25.25 0.85 -2.23
C GLU A 67 24.01 0.57 -3.08
N VAL A 68 24.22 0.13 -4.33
CA VAL A 68 23.12 -0.26 -5.22
C VAL A 68 22.36 -1.46 -4.66
N LEU A 69 23.05 -2.48 -4.14
CA LEU A 69 22.37 -3.63 -3.53
C LEU A 69 21.59 -3.26 -2.26
N LEU A 70 22.13 -2.36 -1.44
CA LEU A 70 21.43 -1.86 -0.25
C LEU A 70 20.17 -1.08 -0.62
N LEU A 71 20.26 -0.18 -1.62
CA LEU A 71 19.10 0.55 -2.14
C LEU A 71 18.02 -0.39 -2.66
N GLN A 72 18.39 -1.35 -3.50
CA GLN A 72 17.45 -2.33 -4.05
C GLN A 72 16.79 -3.15 -2.94
N SER A 73 17.55 -3.58 -1.94
CA SER A 73 17.04 -4.32 -0.79
C SER A 73 16.03 -3.50 0.01
N SER A 74 16.35 -2.24 0.33
CA SER A 74 15.45 -1.39 1.12
C SER A 74 14.19 -1.01 0.36
N VAL A 75 14.28 -0.71 -0.94
CA VAL A 75 13.09 -0.48 -1.78
C VAL A 75 12.22 -1.75 -1.84
N GLN A 76 12.84 -2.92 -2.04
CA GLN A 76 12.11 -4.19 -2.07
C GLN A 76 11.43 -4.52 -0.73
N GLU A 77 12.04 -4.18 0.40
CA GLU A 77 11.41 -4.35 1.72
C GLU A 77 10.12 -3.52 1.83
N VAL A 78 10.17 -2.24 1.45
CA VAL A 78 9.01 -1.34 1.42
C VAL A 78 7.95 -1.85 0.45
N GLU A 79 8.33 -2.27 -0.76
CA GLU A 79 7.39 -2.82 -1.74
C GLU A 79 6.67 -4.06 -1.22
N ARG A 80 7.41 -4.96 -0.57
CA ARG A 80 6.84 -6.17 0.03
C ARG A 80 5.86 -5.82 1.15
N HIS A 81 6.20 -4.86 2.00
CA HIS A 81 5.30 -4.38 3.05
C HIS A 81 4.05 -3.75 2.42
N TRP A 82 4.22 -2.93 1.39
CA TRP A 82 3.11 -2.31 0.66
C TRP A 82 2.17 -3.36 0.03
N GLN A 83 2.71 -4.42 -0.56
CA GLN A 83 1.89 -5.54 -1.07
C GLN A 83 1.09 -6.22 0.03
N GLN A 84 1.67 -6.39 1.22
CA GLN A 84 0.94 -6.91 2.39
C GLN A 84 -0.17 -5.95 2.83
N ASP A 85 0.11 -4.65 2.88
CA ASP A 85 -0.89 -3.62 3.17
C ASP A 85 -2.04 -3.64 2.17
N LEU A 86 -1.76 -3.81 0.87
CA LEU A 86 -2.81 -3.91 -0.15
C LEU A 86 -3.73 -5.11 0.10
N ILE A 87 -3.19 -6.25 0.54
CA ILE A 87 -3.99 -7.43 0.89
C ILE A 87 -4.86 -7.12 2.11
N VAL A 88 -4.29 -6.50 3.14
CA VAL A 88 -5.00 -6.16 4.38
C VAL A 88 -6.09 -5.12 4.11
N ILE A 89 -5.79 -4.08 3.34
CA ILE A 89 -6.77 -3.08 2.87
C ILE A 89 -7.87 -3.78 2.08
N SER A 90 -7.54 -4.66 1.14
CA SER A 90 -8.54 -5.39 0.35
C SER A 90 -9.52 -6.19 1.22
N LEU A 91 -9.03 -6.75 2.33
CA LEU A 91 -9.81 -7.56 3.27
C LEU A 91 -10.60 -6.71 4.28
N VAL A 92 -9.99 -5.66 4.81
CA VAL A 92 -10.55 -4.83 5.90
C VAL A 92 -11.45 -3.72 5.36
N PHE A 93 -11.16 -3.18 4.18
CA PHE A 93 -11.92 -2.06 3.61
C PHE A 93 -13.41 -2.37 3.42
N PRO A 94 -13.82 -3.58 2.96
CA PRO A 94 -15.24 -3.96 2.98
C PRO A 94 -15.87 -3.89 4.38
N LEU A 95 -15.14 -4.30 5.43
CA LEU A 95 -15.62 -4.22 6.83
C LEU A 95 -15.80 -2.78 7.29
N ILE A 96 -14.90 -1.88 6.90
CA ILE A 96 -15.01 -0.44 7.15
C ILE A 96 -16.27 0.10 6.46
N LEU A 97 -16.46 -0.22 5.18
CA LEU A 97 -17.64 0.21 4.45
C LEU A 97 -18.93 -0.34 5.10
N PHE A 98 -18.97 -1.60 5.54
CA PHE A 98 -20.11 -2.17 6.26
C PHE A 98 -20.37 -1.49 7.60
N SER A 99 -19.34 -0.98 8.26
CA SER A 99 -19.48 -0.21 9.51
C SER A 99 -20.18 1.14 9.28
N VAL A 100 -19.92 1.77 8.14
CA VAL A 100 -20.55 3.03 7.70
C VAL A 100 -21.99 2.78 7.23
N PHE A 101 -22.19 1.81 6.33
CA PHE A 101 -23.48 1.47 5.76
C PHE A 101 -24.25 0.47 6.62
N LYS A 102 -24.91 0.97 7.68
CA LYS A 102 -25.73 0.19 8.64
C LYS A 102 -26.71 -0.78 7.98
N GLU A 103 -27.20 -0.44 6.80
CA GLU A 103 -28.18 -1.25 6.07
C GLU A 103 -27.60 -2.42 5.28
N THR A 104 -26.30 -2.45 5.04
CA THR A 104 -25.63 -3.54 4.32
C THR A 104 -24.73 -4.38 5.23
N GLN A 105 -24.67 -4.06 6.53
CA GLN A 105 -23.89 -4.82 7.51
C GLN A 105 -24.24 -6.32 7.44
N PRO A 106 -23.25 -7.22 7.35
CA PRO A 106 -23.48 -8.65 7.49
C PRO A 106 -23.75 -9.01 8.96
N PHE A 107 -24.46 -10.12 9.20
CA PHE A 107 -24.69 -10.68 10.54
C PHE A 107 -25.44 -9.77 11.54
N LYS A 108 -26.31 -8.86 11.07
CA LYS A 108 -27.08 -7.96 11.96
C LYS A 108 -27.92 -8.67 13.01
N GLU A 109 -28.34 -9.89 12.72
CA GLU A 109 -29.15 -10.72 13.63
C GLU A 109 -28.32 -11.31 14.78
N GLN A 110 -26.99 -11.42 14.60
CA GLN A 110 -26.09 -12.07 15.55
C GLN A 110 -25.18 -11.08 16.28
N VAL A 111 -24.77 -9.99 15.62
CA VAL A 111 -23.81 -9.03 16.15
C VAL A 111 -24.39 -7.62 16.19
N PRO A 112 -24.58 -7.02 17.39
CA PRO A 112 -24.97 -5.63 17.51
C PRO A 112 -23.98 -4.71 16.81
N ARG A 113 -24.47 -3.66 16.13
CA ARG A 113 -23.62 -2.72 15.35
C ARG A 113 -22.43 -2.18 16.13
N LYS A 114 -22.62 -1.82 17.41
CA LYS A 114 -21.54 -1.29 18.26
C LYS A 114 -20.38 -2.28 18.38
N TRP A 115 -20.69 -3.56 18.53
CA TRP A 115 -19.69 -4.63 18.57
C TRP A 115 -19.02 -4.87 17.22
N PHE A 116 -19.78 -4.84 16.13
CA PHE A 116 -19.21 -4.95 14.79
C PHE A 116 -18.19 -3.83 14.49
N ILE A 117 -18.54 -2.58 14.82
CA ILE A 117 -17.63 -1.43 14.69
C ILE A 117 -16.43 -1.58 15.61
N ALA A 118 -16.65 -1.95 16.88
CA ALA A 118 -15.57 -2.15 17.85
C ALA A 118 -14.57 -3.22 17.38
N MET A 119 -15.04 -4.34 16.83
CA MET A 119 -14.17 -5.37 16.25
C MET A 119 -13.42 -4.88 15.03
N THR A 120 -14.10 -4.18 14.11
CA THR A 120 -13.48 -3.63 12.90
C THR A 120 -12.35 -2.65 13.27
N VAL A 121 -12.63 -1.72 14.18
CA VAL A 121 -11.62 -0.78 14.70
C VAL A 121 -10.51 -1.51 15.44
N GLY A 122 -10.84 -2.52 16.25
CA GLY A 122 -9.86 -3.32 16.97
C GLY A 122 -8.85 -4.00 16.03
N ILE A 123 -9.33 -4.61 14.94
CA ILE A 123 -8.48 -5.23 13.92
C ILE A 123 -7.54 -4.20 13.29
N ILE A 124 -8.09 -3.03 12.91
CA ILE A 124 -7.29 -1.94 12.30
C ILE A 124 -6.22 -1.44 13.27
N VAL A 125 -6.57 -1.20 14.53
CA VAL A 125 -5.64 -0.70 15.54
C VAL A 125 -4.55 -1.72 15.84
N ILE A 126 -4.89 -3.00 16.00
CA ILE A 126 -3.90 -4.06 16.25
C ILE A 126 -2.93 -4.16 15.07
N TYR A 127 -3.45 -4.15 13.84
CA TYR A 127 -2.61 -4.18 12.65
C TYR A 127 -1.68 -2.96 12.61
N ALA A 128 -2.24 -1.75 12.73
CA ALA A 128 -1.45 -0.52 12.67
C ALA A 128 -0.37 -0.45 13.75
N VAL A 129 -0.66 -0.85 14.99
CA VAL A 129 0.34 -0.87 16.06
C VAL A 129 1.46 -1.88 15.78
N ALA A 130 1.13 -3.01 15.14
CA ALA A 130 2.10 -4.03 14.81
C ALA A 130 3.01 -3.65 13.63
N THR A 131 2.48 -2.96 12.62
CA THR A 131 3.19 -2.75 11.34
C THR A 131 3.77 -1.36 11.15
N VAL A 132 3.07 -0.30 11.60
CA VAL A 132 3.48 1.10 11.36
C VAL A 132 4.90 1.40 11.85
N PRO A 133 5.35 0.95 13.03
CA PRO A 133 6.70 1.25 13.49
C PRO A 133 7.81 0.68 12.59
N SER A 134 7.68 -0.56 12.11
CA SER A 134 8.69 -1.12 11.19
C SER A 134 8.63 -0.40 9.86
N TYR A 135 7.42 -0.09 9.38
CA TYR A 135 7.25 0.52 8.08
C TYR A 135 7.88 1.90 7.98
N ILE A 136 7.76 2.70 9.04
CA ILE A 136 8.45 3.99 9.14
C ILE A 136 9.96 3.81 9.04
N GLY A 137 10.52 2.80 9.71
CA GLY A 137 11.95 2.50 9.63
C GLY A 137 12.40 2.08 8.23
N GLU A 138 11.60 1.26 7.55
CA GLU A 138 11.86 0.84 6.17
C GLU A 138 11.85 2.03 5.20
N ILE A 139 10.84 2.91 5.31
CA ILE A 139 10.75 4.14 4.49
C ILE A 139 11.91 5.09 4.78
N GLN A 140 12.30 5.24 6.04
CA GLN A 140 13.46 6.06 6.42
C GLN A 140 14.75 5.49 5.84
N SER A 141 14.94 4.17 5.88
CA SER A 141 16.12 3.52 5.29
C SER A 141 16.26 3.82 3.79
N VAL A 142 15.15 3.77 3.04
CA VAL A 142 15.16 4.15 1.61
C VAL A 142 15.57 5.61 1.43
N ASN A 143 14.93 6.53 2.18
CA ASN A 143 15.23 7.95 2.09
C ASN A 143 16.69 8.26 2.43
N ASP A 144 17.23 7.67 3.49
CA ASP A 144 18.61 7.88 3.93
C ASP A 144 19.60 7.38 2.87
N GLN A 145 19.34 6.23 2.26
CA GLN A 145 20.18 5.68 1.19
C GLN A 145 20.13 6.54 -0.08
N VAL A 146 18.94 6.94 -0.53
CA VAL A 146 18.80 7.83 -1.70
C VAL A 146 19.51 9.16 -1.43
N ASN A 147 19.33 9.76 -0.26
CA ASN A 147 19.99 11.02 0.10
C ASN A 147 21.51 10.88 0.17
N ALA A 148 22.04 9.75 0.64
CA ALA A 148 23.47 9.48 0.67
C ALA A 148 24.08 9.22 -0.72
N LEU A 149 23.26 8.84 -1.71
CA LEU A 149 23.69 8.55 -3.07
C LEU A 149 23.58 9.75 -4.01
N LEU A 150 22.68 10.68 -3.71
CA LEU A 150 22.43 11.89 -4.52
C LEU A 150 23.18 13.13 -4.03
N ASN A 151 23.74 13.13 -2.82
CA ASN A 151 24.52 14.25 -2.24
C ASN A 151 25.95 13.83 -1.93
#